data_AF-A0A965U4U4-F1
#
_entry.id   AF-A0A965U4U4-F1
#
_cell.length_a   1.000
_cell.length_b   1.000
_cell.length_c   1.000
_cell.angle_alpha   90.00
_cell.angle_beta   90.00
_cell.angle_gamma   90.00
#
_symmetry.space_group_name_H-M   'P 1'
#
loop_
_entity.id
_entity.type
_entity.pdbx_description
1 polymer ?
#
loop_
_entity_poly.entity_id
_entity_poly.type
_entity_poly.pdbx_seq_one_letter_code
_entity_poly.pdbx_strand_id
1 'polypeptide(L)'
;MVDAATIVRFLQSPVGRQALEAQTVRREWSFNLILPEREGMIVQGVIDLCFLRSGRWSLVDYKTDRVSTPDALWALYGGQVALYRRALSEATSCPVREATLFSLSLGEGSTR
;
A
#
# COMPACT_ATOMS: atom_id res chain seq x y z
N MET A 1 3.49 19.26 5.65
CA MET A 1 2.42 19.44 4.65
C MET A 1 2.92 18.87 3.34
N VAL A 2 2.18 17.97 2.69
CA VAL A 2 2.53 17.47 1.36
C VAL A 2 2.24 18.58 0.36
N ASP A 3 3.23 18.96 -0.44
CA ASP A 3 3.05 20.00 -1.47
C ASP A 3 2.49 19.41 -2.78
N ALA A 4 1.99 20.28 -3.65
CA ALA A 4 1.44 19.87 -4.94
C ALA A 4 2.49 19.15 -5.80
N ALA A 5 3.76 19.52 -5.69
CA ALA A 5 4.85 18.89 -6.43
C ALA A 5 5.02 17.41 -6.05
N THR A 6 4.86 17.07 -4.78
CA THR A 6 4.93 15.69 -4.27
C THR A 6 3.76 14.86 -4.80
N ILE A 7 2.56 15.44 -4.83
CA ILE A 7 1.38 14.77 -5.40
C ILE A 7 1.60 14.50 -6.90
N VAL A 8 2.11 15.48 -7.65
CA VAL A 8 2.43 15.33 -9.07
C VAL A 8 3.48 14.25 -9.30
N ARG A 9 4.55 14.21 -8.49
CA ARG A 9 5.58 13.16 -8.55
C ARG A 9 4.97 11.78 -8.35
N PHE A 10 4.10 11.60 -7.36
CA PHE A 10 3.39 10.34 -7.17
C PHE A 10 2.56 9.96 -8.40
N LEU A 11 1.71 10.86 -8.90
CA LEU A 11 0.85 10.58 -10.06
C LEU A 11 1.65 10.28 -11.34
N GLN A 12 2.86 10.82 -11.46
CA GLN A 12 3.78 10.55 -12.57
C GLN A 12 4.62 9.28 -12.38
N SER A 13 4.69 8.73 -11.18
CA SER A 13 5.41 7.49 -10.89
C SER A 13 4.76 6.28 -11.60
N PRO A 14 5.51 5.17 -11.81
CA PRO A 14 4.95 3.96 -12.41
C PRO A 14 3.69 3.45 -11.68
N VAL A 15 3.71 3.39 -10.34
CA VAL A 15 2.58 2.93 -9.54
C VAL A 15 1.41 3.92 -9.55
N GLY A 16 1.69 5.23 -9.57
CA GLY A 16 0.66 6.26 -9.66
C GLY A 16 -0.10 6.19 -10.98
N ARG A 17 0.60 6.00 -12.09
CA ARG A 17 -0.03 5.79 -13.41
C ARG A 17 -0.89 4.52 -13.44
N GLN A 18 -0.39 3.41 -12.88
CA GLN A 18 -1.18 2.18 -12.76
C GLN A 18 -2.48 2.39 -11.95
N ALA A 19 -2.41 3.16 -10.86
CA ALA A 19 -3.57 3.49 -10.04
C ALA A 19 -4.59 4.35 -10.82
N LEU A 20 -4.12 5.31 -11.63
CA LEU A 20 -4.97 6.15 -12.47
C LEU A 20 -5.69 5.36 -13.57
N GLU A 21 -5.07 4.30 -14.09
CA GLU A 21 -5.62 3.42 -15.12
C GLU A 21 -6.53 2.30 -14.56
N ALA A 22 -6.55 2.10 -13.25
CA ALA A 22 -7.27 1.02 -12.63
C ALA A 22 -8.80 1.26 -12.63
N GLN A 23 -9.56 0.19 -12.84
CA GLN A 23 -11.03 0.27 -12.86
C GLN A 23 -11.62 0.49 -11.47
N THR A 24 -10.97 -0.09 -10.45
CA THR A 24 -11.37 0.04 -9.05
C THR A 24 -10.21 0.59 -8.26
N VAL A 25 -10.46 1.71 -7.57
CA VAL A 25 -9.51 2.35 -6.67
C VAL A 25 -10.19 2.58 -5.33
N ARG A 26 -9.54 2.19 -4.25
CA ARG A 26 -9.97 2.42 -2.86
C ARG A 26 -8.85 3.15 -2.13
N ARG A 27 -9.24 4.10 -1.30
CA ARG A 27 -8.35 4.95 -0.49
C ARG A 27 -8.87 4.97 0.92
N GLU A 28 -7.97 5.08 1.89
CA GLU A 28 -8.32 5.11 3.32
C GLU A 28 -9.30 3.99 3.71
N TRP A 29 -9.04 2.77 3.22
CA TRP A 29 -9.99 1.67 3.38
C TRP A 29 -9.70 0.87 4.64
N SER A 30 -10.59 1.01 5.64
CA SER A 30 -10.48 0.31 6.92
C SER A 30 -10.71 -1.20 6.78
N PHE A 31 -9.97 -1.99 7.56
CA PHE A 31 -10.16 -3.43 7.68
C PHE A 31 -10.09 -3.90 9.14
N ASN A 32 -10.69 -5.06 9.38
CA ASN A 32 -10.48 -5.87 10.57
C ASN A 32 -9.94 -7.23 10.12
N LEU A 33 -8.82 -7.66 10.68
CA LEU A 33 -8.20 -8.94 10.40
C LEU A 33 -8.09 -9.74 11.69
N ILE A 34 -8.65 -10.95 11.70
CA ILE A 34 -8.47 -11.88 12.80
C ILE A 34 -7.21 -12.70 12.51
N LEU A 35 -6.35 -12.87 13.50
CA LEU A 35 -5.14 -13.68 13.43
C LEU A 35 -5.33 -14.95 14.30
N PRO A 36 -5.82 -16.07 13.73
CA PRO A 36 -6.04 -17.30 14.49
C PRO A 36 -4.76 -17.83 15.16
N GLU A 37 -3.61 -17.64 14.51
CA GLU A 37 -2.29 -18.03 15.03
C GLU A 37 -1.79 -17.17 16.21
N ARG A 38 -2.56 -16.14 16.58
CA ARG A 38 -2.33 -15.24 17.72
C ARG A 38 -3.54 -15.27 18.66
N GLU A 39 -4.08 -16.46 18.92
CA GLU A 39 -5.22 -16.66 19.83
C GLU A 39 -6.46 -15.83 19.45
N GLY A 40 -6.66 -15.60 18.15
CA GLY A 40 -7.79 -14.81 17.64
C GLY A 40 -7.63 -13.30 17.82
N MET A 41 -6.41 -12.80 18.03
CA MET A 41 -6.12 -11.36 18.09
C MET A 41 -6.69 -10.64 16.85
N ILE A 42 -7.35 -9.51 17.08
CA ILE A 42 -7.88 -8.65 16.03
C ILE A 42 -6.88 -7.53 15.75
N VAL A 43 -6.49 -7.41 14.48
CA VAL A 43 -5.75 -6.27 13.95
C VAL A 43 -6.72 -5.37 13.19
N GLN A 44 -6.72 -4.10 13.54
CA GLN A 44 -7.48 -3.07 12.85
C GLN A 44 -6.51 -2.11 12.18
N GLY A 45 -6.81 -1.72 10.95
CA GLY A 45 -5.95 -0.81 10.19
C GLY A 45 -6.69 -0.15 9.05
N VAL A 46 -5.98 0.74 8.38
CA VAL A 46 -6.47 1.50 7.22
C VAL A 46 -5.44 1.38 6.11
N ILE A 47 -5.88 0.97 4.92
CA ILE A 47 -5.03 0.92 3.73
C ILE A 47 -5.10 2.29 3.04
N ASP A 48 -3.97 2.97 2.91
CA ASP A 48 -3.88 4.29 2.28
C ASP A 48 -4.43 4.28 0.84
N LEU A 49 -3.95 3.35 0.01
CA LEU A 49 -4.39 3.17 -1.37
C LEU A 49 -4.29 1.70 -1.78
N CYS A 50 -5.34 1.20 -2.43
CA CYS A 50 -5.28 -0.04 -3.19
C CYS A 50 -6.11 0.05 -4.47
N PHE A 51 -5.69 -0.68 -5.50
CA PHE A 51 -6.37 -0.65 -6.79
C PHE A 51 -6.36 -2.02 -7.47
N LEU A 52 -7.42 -2.31 -8.23
CA LEU A 52 -7.64 -3.61 -8.87
C LEU A 52 -7.32 -3.52 -10.35
N ARG A 53 -6.39 -4.35 -10.81
CA ARG A 53 -6.03 -4.48 -12.23
C ARG A 53 -5.95 -5.96 -12.61
N SER A 54 -6.67 -6.33 -13.67
CA SER A 54 -6.68 -7.71 -14.18
C SER A 54 -7.00 -8.76 -13.11
N GLY A 55 -7.96 -8.46 -12.23
CA GLY A 55 -8.38 -9.36 -11.14
C GLY A 55 -7.33 -9.57 -10.05
N ARG A 56 -6.40 -8.62 -9.87
CA ARG A 56 -5.40 -8.65 -8.79
C ARG A 56 -5.25 -7.28 -8.17
N TRP A 57 -5.14 -7.23 -6.85
CA TRP A 57 -4.95 -5.99 -6.11
C TRP A 57 -3.49 -5.56 -6.11
N SER A 58 -3.25 -4.26 -6.16
CA SER A 58 -1.97 -3.64 -5.81
C SER A 58 -2.17 -2.71 -4.62
N LEU A 59 -1.24 -2.70 -3.68
CA LEU A 59 -1.23 -1.83 -2.50
C LEU A 59 -0.23 -0.69 -2.69
N VAL A 60 -0.56 0.48 -2.15
CA VAL A 60 0.38 1.59 -1.98
C VAL A 60 0.20 2.14 -0.57
N ASP A 61 1.30 2.31 0.15
CA ASP A 61 1.33 2.95 1.47
C ASP A 61 2.36 4.08 1.42
N TYR A 62 1.96 5.27 1.86
CA TYR A 62 2.75 6.49 1.74
C TYR A 62 3.50 6.78 3.03
N LYS A 63 4.82 6.95 2.93
CA LYS A 63 5.68 7.25 4.09
C LYS A 63 6.34 8.61 3.96
N THR A 64 6.31 9.37 5.07
CA THR A 64 6.97 10.68 5.19
C THR A 64 8.39 10.59 5.73
N ASP A 65 8.80 9.39 6.14
CA ASP A 65 10.12 9.10 6.70
C ASP A 65 11.24 9.58 5.77
N ARG A 66 12.32 10.06 6.39
CA ARG A 66 13.55 10.41 5.68
C ARG A 66 14.44 9.18 5.62
N VAL A 67 14.49 8.57 4.45
CA VAL A 67 15.34 7.42 4.13
C VAL A 67 16.25 7.76 2.96
N SER A 68 17.38 7.07 2.84
CA SER A 68 18.29 7.25 1.71
C SER A 68 17.77 6.57 0.43
N THR A 69 16.99 5.50 0.55
CA THR A 69 16.35 4.79 -0.56
C THR A 69 14.94 4.35 -0.15
N PRO A 70 13.99 4.24 -1.10
CA PRO A 70 12.66 3.72 -0.78
C PRO A 70 12.69 2.26 -0.31
N ASP A 71 13.70 1.48 -0.72
CA ASP A 71 13.88 0.09 -0.26
C ASP A 71 14.10 -0.03 1.24
N ALA A 72 14.71 0.97 1.88
CA ALA A 72 14.92 0.98 3.33
C ALA A 72 13.59 0.96 4.11
N LEU A 73 12.49 1.44 3.52
CA LEU A 73 11.16 1.42 4.15
C LEU A 73 10.66 0.00 4.40
N TRP A 74 11.08 -0.99 3.62
CA TRP A 74 10.64 -2.37 3.79
C TRP A 74 11.10 -3.00 5.10
N ALA A 75 12.28 -2.61 5.60
CA ALA A 75 12.75 -3.05 6.90
C ALA A 75 11.87 -2.53 8.05
N LEU A 76 11.25 -1.36 7.86
CA LEU A 76 10.41 -0.70 8.86
C LEU A 76 8.95 -1.14 8.77
N TYR A 77 8.41 -1.29 7.55
CA TYR A 77 6.98 -1.41 7.31
C TYR A 77 6.56 -2.71 6.59
N GLY A 78 7.50 -3.59 6.27
CA GLY A 78 7.18 -4.86 5.59
C GLY A 78 6.18 -5.72 6.37
N GLY A 79 6.25 -5.72 7.71
CA GLY A 79 5.28 -6.41 8.56
C GLY A 79 3.86 -5.83 8.45
N GLN A 80 3.72 -4.50 8.41
CA GLN A 80 2.43 -3.82 8.22
C GLN A 80 1.85 -4.16 6.85
N VAL A 81 2.67 -4.08 5.79
CA VAL A 81 2.25 -4.43 4.43
C VAL A 81 1.80 -5.89 4.35
N ALA A 82 2.47 -6.82 5.04
CA ALA A 82 2.04 -8.22 5.07
C ALA A 82 0.63 -8.40 5.66
N LEU A 83 0.29 -7.64 6.72
CA LEU A 83 -1.06 -7.63 7.29
C LEU A 83 -2.08 -7.07 6.30
N TYR A 84 -1.74 -5.99 5.58
CA TYR A 84 -2.62 -5.41 4.56
C TYR A 84 -2.89 -6.38 3.41
N ARG A 85 -1.83 -7.08 2.95
CA ARG A 85 -1.96 -8.10 1.90
C ARG A 85 -2.91 -9.21 2.31
N ARG A 86 -2.76 -9.70 3.55
CA ARG A 86 -3.61 -10.75 4.10
C ARG A 86 -5.06 -10.27 4.23
N ALA A 87 -5.28 -9.13 4.88
CA ALA A 87 -6.61 -8.55 5.07
C ALA A 87 -7.35 -8.34 3.74
N LEU A 88 -6.69 -7.74 2.75
CA LEU A 88 -7.30 -7.46 1.46
C LEU A 88 -7.59 -8.75 0.68
N SER A 89 -6.68 -9.72 0.73
CA SER A 89 -6.88 -11.01 0.04
C SER A 89 -8.03 -11.81 0.66
N GLU A 90 -8.11 -11.89 1.98
CA GLU A 90 -9.17 -12.59 2.70
C GLU A 90 -10.53 -11.91 2.50
N ALA A 91 -10.61 -10.59 2.68
CA ALA A 91 -11.86 -9.85 2.60
C ALA A 91 -12.48 -9.82 1.19
N THR A 92 -11.63 -9.86 0.15
CA THR A 92 -12.09 -9.74 -1.25
C THR A 92 -12.03 -11.05 -2.02
N SER A 93 -11.47 -12.12 -1.44
CA SER A 93 -11.17 -13.38 -2.14
C SER A 93 -10.35 -13.19 -3.43
N CYS A 94 -9.56 -12.11 -3.51
CA CYS A 94 -8.78 -11.72 -4.68
C CYS A 94 -7.33 -11.48 -4.27
N PRO A 95 -6.33 -12.07 -4.97
CA PRO A 95 -4.95 -11.98 -4.52
C PRO A 95 -4.39 -10.56 -4.66
N VAL A 96 -3.51 -10.18 -3.75
CA VAL A 96 -2.62 -9.03 -3.93
C VAL A 96 -1.41 -9.46 -4.76
N ARG A 97 -1.20 -8.79 -5.90
CA ARG A 97 -0.05 -8.98 -6.78
C ARG A 97 1.21 -8.40 -6.16
N GLU A 98 1.18 -7.10 -5.87
CA GLU A 98 2.34 -6.33 -5.43
C GLU A 98 1.92 -5.24 -4.44
N ALA A 99 2.86 -4.76 -3.67
CA ALA A 99 2.70 -3.66 -2.74
C ALA A 99 3.85 -2.69 -2.91
N THR A 100 3.56 -1.39 -2.85
CA THR A 100 4.56 -0.33 -2.98
C THR A 100 4.61 0.49 -1.71
N LEU A 101 5.79 0.60 -1.10
CA LEU A 101 6.07 1.63 -0.10
C LEU A 101 6.57 2.86 -0.83
N PHE A 102 5.80 3.95 -0.81
CA PHE A 102 6.11 5.18 -1.54
C PHE A 102 6.64 6.24 -0.58
N SER A 103 7.90 6.64 -0.78
CA SER A 103 8.51 7.73 -0.01
C SER A 103 8.06 9.07 -0.56
N LEU A 104 7.31 9.83 0.22
CA LEU A 104 6.90 11.19 -0.13
C LEU A 104 8.08 12.18 -0.11
N SER A 105 9.11 11.90 0.70
CA SER A 105 10.31 12.72 0.79
C SER A 105 11.22 12.57 -0.44
N LEU A 106 11.34 11.35 -0.97
CA LEU A 106 12.11 11.06 -2.18
C LEU A 106 11.28 11.22 -3.47
N GLY A 107 9.95 11.07 -3.39
CA GLY A 107 9.09 11.02 -4.57
C GLY A 107 9.21 9.71 -5.35
N GLU A 108 9.67 8.65 -4.70
CA GLU A 108 9.97 7.35 -5.30
C GLU A 108 9.32 6.22 -4.51
N GLY A 109 8.99 5.12 -5.19
CA GLY A 109 8.40 3.93 -4.59
C GLY A 109 9.27 2.69 -4.76
N SER A 110 9.25 1.82 -3.76
CA SER A 110 9.81 0.47 -3.85
C SER A 110 8.67 -0.56 -3.82
N THR A 111 8.60 -1.39 -4.86
CA THR A 111 7.53 -2.37 -5.08
C THR A 111 8.02 -3.80 -4.81
N ARG A 112 7.24 -4.60 -4.08
CA ARG A 112 7.46 -6.04 -3.83
C ARG A 112 6.19 -6.88 -3.92
#